data_AF-A0A9N9QRD5-F1
#
_entry.id   AF-A0A9N9QRD5-F1
#
_cell.length_a   1.000
_cell.length_b   1.000
_cell.length_c   1.000
_cell.angle_alpha   90.00
_cell.angle_beta   90.00
_cell.angle_gamma   90.00
#
_symmetry.space_group_name_H-M   'P 1'
#
loop_
_entity.id
_entity.type
_entity.pdbx_description
1 polymer ?
#
loop_
_entity_poly.entity_id
_entity_poly.type
_entity_poly.pdbx_seq_one_letter_code
_entity_poly.pdbx_strand_id
1 'polypeptide(L)'
;MSLLPPEALEKLTCSNCLQYPSALPVKVYPNKSVKCGRCCRDGDGGTVSVLYELLARKCKFPCINRFEGCREQLSIDEALEHEQNFCSAMGTKCPFCSTNLDSTCHLLLHLRKEHKSAGLEKPAFWIDLSLWDQQEIFFYCEDDLLINVGYKYTMTKNELMLYLNINGKIHRNQTNLNHKFKLYFWQNETPFETANIASVHSDLSDARGFKVDLTNHKNSKNIIFCMFELWDSTDTLNIANIPQTIDGAASEAILRFEFHRFNMLRPNFMYYSDFDYWVGKRLWMVAIEISSDNLGIYLCQGLKSCQEGPCKIIADVALISSKNEELNVVHNMTKNNFKISAGWKNFLNLNVLRDGQNGFMTDNCIKIEVSIKVLPPEVDKDEEKNDCPNCR
;
A
#
# COMPACT_ATOMS: atom_id res chain seq x y z
N MET A 1 13.57 -15.83 14.53
CA MET A 1 12.88 -16.77 13.62
C MET A 1 12.94 -16.19 12.23
N SER A 2 13.25 -17.00 11.23
CA SER A 2 13.31 -16.57 9.83
C SER A 2 12.05 -16.99 9.08
N LEU A 3 11.59 -16.14 8.16
CA LEU A 3 10.61 -16.52 7.16
C LEU A 3 11.28 -17.45 6.14
N LEU A 4 10.57 -18.49 5.71
CA LEU A 4 11.03 -19.33 4.61
C LEU A 4 10.86 -18.55 3.29
N PRO A 5 11.85 -18.59 2.38
CA PRO A 5 11.69 -18.00 1.05
C PRO A 5 10.46 -18.58 0.33
N PRO A 6 9.66 -17.77 -0.38
CA PRO A 6 8.47 -18.23 -1.10
C PRO A 6 8.75 -19.42 -2.03
N GLU A 7 9.89 -19.42 -2.72
CA GLU A 7 10.27 -20.46 -3.68
C GLU A 7 10.52 -21.81 -2.99
N ALA A 8 10.95 -21.79 -1.72
CA ALA A 8 11.13 -23.00 -0.92
C ALA A 8 9.78 -23.54 -0.46
N LEU A 9 8.86 -22.66 -0.07
CA LEU A 9 7.50 -23.02 0.34
C LEU A 9 6.74 -23.69 -0.82
N GLU A 10 6.84 -23.17 -2.04
CA GLU A 10 6.17 -23.76 -3.21
C GLU A 10 6.64 -25.17 -3.57
N LYS A 11 7.92 -25.47 -3.34
CA LYS A 11 8.49 -26.81 -3.57
C LYS A 11 8.14 -27.80 -2.47
N LEU A 12 7.90 -27.31 -1.25
CA LEU A 12 7.58 -28.11 -0.08
C LEU A 12 6.07 -28.09 0.16
N THR A 13 5.34 -28.86 -0.64
CA THR A 13 3.89 -29.00 -0.52
C THR A 13 3.48 -30.42 -0.13
N CYS A 14 2.37 -30.53 0.60
CA CYS A 14 1.72 -31.79 0.90
C CYS A 14 1.19 -32.41 -0.39
N SER A 15 1.54 -33.66 -0.68
CA SER A 15 1.09 -34.36 -1.89
C SER A 15 -0.42 -34.62 -1.96
N ASN A 16 -1.15 -34.40 -0.85
CA ASN A 16 -2.60 -34.61 -0.77
C ASN A 16 -3.38 -33.29 -0.91
N CYS A 17 -3.13 -32.32 -0.01
CA CYS A 17 -3.84 -31.05 -0.04
C CYS A 17 -3.12 -29.95 -0.84
N LEU A 18 -1.88 -30.19 -1.28
CA LEU A 18 -1.01 -29.25 -2.01
C LEU A 18 -0.73 -27.94 -1.24
N GLN A 19 -0.97 -27.93 0.07
CA GLN A 19 -0.63 -26.83 0.97
C GLN A 19 0.73 -27.06 1.64
N TYR A 20 1.26 -26.02 2.27
CA TYR A 20 2.50 -26.13 3.05
C TYR A 20 2.34 -27.13 4.22
N PRO A 21 3.37 -27.96 4.50
CA PRO A 21 3.38 -28.85 5.65
C PRO A 21 3.64 -28.08 6.95
N SER A 22 2.69 -27.21 7.30
CA SER A 22 2.63 -26.38 8.51
C SER A 22 1.83 -27.02 9.65
N ALA A 23 1.53 -28.32 9.56
CA ALA A 23 0.85 -29.07 10.61
C ALA A 23 1.61 -30.36 10.89
N LEU A 24 1.79 -30.69 12.18
CA LEU A 24 2.46 -31.90 12.64
C LEU A 24 1.48 -33.09 12.78
N PRO A 25 1.95 -34.34 12.62
CA PRO A 25 3.28 -34.70 12.16
C PRO A 25 3.43 -34.53 10.64
N VAL A 26 4.66 -34.30 10.16
CA VAL A 26 4.95 -34.31 8.72
C VAL A 26 5.60 -35.63 8.35
N LYS A 27 4.93 -36.42 7.50
CA LYS A 27 5.37 -37.76 7.12
C LYS A 27 5.91 -37.80 5.69
N VAL A 28 6.97 -38.57 5.49
CA VAL A 28 7.56 -38.90 4.18
C VAL A 28 7.29 -40.38 3.88
N TYR A 29 6.87 -40.66 2.65
CA TYR A 29 6.48 -42.00 2.21
C TYR A 29 7.54 -42.61 1.28
N PRO A 30 7.57 -43.95 1.05
CA PRO A 30 8.57 -44.60 0.20
C PRO A 30 8.66 -44.05 -1.23
N ASN A 31 7.56 -43.54 -1.78
CA ASN A 31 7.50 -42.88 -3.08
C ASN A 31 8.04 -41.42 -3.06
N LYS A 32 8.66 -41.00 -1.95
CA LYS A 32 9.16 -39.64 -1.68
C LYS A 32 8.06 -38.57 -1.59
N SER A 33 6.79 -38.94 -1.55
CA SER A 33 5.72 -37.96 -1.30
C SER A 33 5.76 -37.50 0.16
N VAL A 34 5.40 -36.24 0.40
CA VAL A 34 5.31 -35.66 1.75
C VAL A 34 3.84 -35.41 2.06
N LYS A 35 3.35 -35.81 3.24
CA LYS A 35 2.02 -35.38 3.73
C LYS A 35 2.17 -34.59 5.02
N CYS A 36 1.34 -33.57 5.16
CA CYS A 36 1.24 -32.76 6.37
C CYS A 36 0.33 -33.41 7.41
N GLY A 37 0.37 -32.89 8.64
CA GLY A 37 -0.44 -33.36 9.77
C GLY A 37 -1.95 -33.35 9.50
N ARG A 38 -2.43 -32.47 8.61
CA ARG A 38 -3.85 -32.42 8.19
C ARG A 38 -4.27 -33.64 7.35
N CYS A 39 -3.33 -34.28 6.67
CA CYS A 39 -3.59 -35.33 5.69
C CYS A 39 -3.05 -36.70 6.09
N CYS A 40 -2.14 -36.76 7.06
CA CYS A 40 -1.62 -38.01 7.60
C CYS A 40 -2.70 -38.73 8.42
N ARG A 41 -2.68 -40.06 8.38
CA ARG A 41 -3.47 -40.91 9.30
C ARG A 41 -2.53 -41.84 10.05
N ASP A 42 -2.96 -42.35 11.19
CA ASP A 42 -2.21 -43.39 11.89
C ASP A 42 -2.20 -44.68 11.07
N GLY A 43 -1.03 -45.33 11.01
CA GLY A 43 -0.85 -46.57 10.26
C GLY A 43 -0.78 -46.44 8.74
N ASP A 44 -0.72 -45.23 8.17
CA ASP A 44 -0.70 -45.02 6.70
C ASP A 44 0.65 -45.29 6.01
N GLY A 45 1.62 -45.87 6.72
CA GLY A 45 2.93 -46.28 6.18
C GLY A 45 3.94 -45.15 5.96
N GLY A 46 3.61 -43.90 6.34
CA GLY A 46 4.54 -42.78 6.31
C GLY A 46 5.47 -42.76 7.52
N THR A 47 6.73 -42.35 7.32
CA THR A 47 7.70 -42.13 8.41
C THR A 47 7.74 -40.65 8.79
N VAL A 48 7.68 -40.33 10.08
CA VAL A 48 7.77 -38.94 10.58
C VAL A 48 9.14 -38.35 10.25
N SER A 49 9.16 -37.17 9.62
CA SER A 49 10.39 -36.47 9.26
C SER A 49 10.85 -35.57 10.40
N VAL A 50 11.54 -36.16 11.39
CA VAL A 50 12.02 -35.45 12.58
C VAL A 50 12.86 -34.21 12.21
N LEU A 51 13.70 -34.32 11.18
CA LEU A 51 14.51 -33.19 10.71
C LEU A 51 13.64 -32.03 10.20
N TYR A 52 12.61 -32.33 9.41
CA TYR A 52 11.69 -31.29 8.94
C TYR A 52 10.99 -30.63 10.13
N GLU A 53 10.48 -31.40 11.10
CA GLU A 53 9.80 -30.84 12.26
C GLU A 53 10.69 -29.93 13.10
N LEU A 54 11.96 -30.31 13.30
CA LEU A 54 12.95 -29.48 14.00
C LEU A 54 13.23 -28.16 13.27
N LEU A 55 13.30 -28.18 11.94
CA LEU A 55 13.48 -26.97 11.14
C LEU A 55 12.22 -26.12 11.13
N ALA A 56 11.06 -26.74 10.93
CA ALA A 56 9.77 -26.07 10.85
C ALA A 56 9.42 -25.31 12.15
N ARG A 57 9.78 -25.85 13.33
CA ARG A 57 9.63 -25.15 14.61
C ARG A 57 10.45 -23.86 14.73
N LYS A 58 11.50 -23.69 13.90
CA LYS A 58 12.31 -22.46 13.85
C LYS A 58 11.84 -21.47 12.80
N CYS A 59 10.86 -21.86 11.99
CA CYS A 59 10.30 -21.09 10.90
C CYS A 59 8.90 -20.59 11.23
N LYS A 60 8.48 -19.54 10.53
CA LYS A 60 7.09 -19.14 10.45
C LYS A 60 6.52 -19.50 9.08
N PHE A 61 5.26 -19.90 9.07
CA PHE A 61 4.51 -20.24 7.86
C PHE A 61 3.37 -19.24 7.70
N PRO A 62 3.08 -18.80 6.46
CA PRO A 62 1.85 -18.08 6.22
C PRO A 62 0.65 -19.00 6.47
N CYS A 63 -0.44 -18.43 6.98
CA CYS A 63 -1.70 -19.16 7.16
C CYS A 63 -2.14 -19.85 5.84
N ILE A 64 -2.72 -21.06 5.93
CA ILE A 64 -3.23 -21.77 4.75
C ILE A 64 -4.38 -21.02 4.06
N ASN A 65 -5.09 -20.18 4.83
CA ASN A 65 -6.18 -19.32 4.37
C ASN A 65 -5.68 -17.91 4.00
N ARG A 66 -4.41 -17.75 3.63
CA ARG A 66 -3.86 -16.44 3.23
C ARG A 66 -4.53 -15.83 2.00
N PHE A 67 -4.94 -16.67 1.06
CA PHE A 67 -5.78 -16.25 -0.07
C PHE A 67 -7.20 -15.86 0.34
N GLU A 68 -7.57 -16.04 1.61
CA GLU A 68 -8.80 -15.52 2.18
C GLU A 68 -8.59 -14.19 2.90
N GLY A 69 -7.38 -13.62 2.83
CA GLY A 69 -6.99 -12.37 3.48
C GLY A 69 -6.27 -12.53 4.82
N CYS A 70 -6.04 -13.76 5.30
CA CYS A 70 -5.28 -13.96 6.54
C CYS A 70 -3.77 -13.77 6.32
N ARG A 71 -3.20 -12.69 6.86
CA ARG A 71 -1.76 -12.40 6.74
C ARG A 71 -0.91 -12.92 7.91
N GLU A 72 -1.50 -13.68 8.82
CA GLU A 72 -0.79 -14.19 10.00
C GLU A 72 0.36 -15.14 9.62
N GLN A 73 1.47 -14.97 10.33
CA GLN A 73 2.69 -15.77 10.20
C GLN A 73 2.88 -16.61 11.46
N LEU A 74 2.56 -17.89 11.32
CA LEU A 74 2.33 -18.81 12.43
C LEU A 74 3.50 -19.78 12.57
N SER A 75 3.87 -20.11 13.80
CA SER A 75 4.70 -21.29 14.03
C SER A 75 3.93 -22.57 13.71
N ILE A 76 4.65 -23.68 13.54
CA ILE A 76 4.02 -24.97 13.25
C ILE A 76 3.12 -25.47 14.40
N ASP A 77 3.39 -25.02 15.63
CA ASP A 77 2.61 -25.37 16.81
C ASP A 77 1.33 -24.52 16.93
N GLU A 78 1.33 -23.28 16.40
CA GLU A 78 0.18 -22.36 16.39
C GLU A 78 -0.77 -22.58 15.20
N ALA A 79 -0.27 -23.12 14.09
CA ALA A 79 -1.00 -23.12 12.81
C ALA A 79 -2.37 -23.81 12.88
N LEU A 80 -2.45 -25.01 13.46
CA LEU A 80 -3.70 -25.75 13.58
C LEU A 80 -4.69 -25.06 14.52
N GLU A 81 -4.21 -24.53 15.64
CA GLU A 81 -5.06 -23.81 16.59
C GLU A 81 -5.63 -22.54 15.95
N HIS A 82 -4.80 -21.79 15.21
CA HIS A 82 -5.22 -20.62 14.46
C HIS A 82 -6.33 -20.94 13.45
N GLU A 83 -6.15 -21.99 12.64
CA GLU A 83 -7.11 -22.44 11.63
C GLU A 83 -8.45 -22.86 12.25
N GLN A 84 -8.42 -23.53 13.40
CA GLN A 84 -9.62 -24.04 14.05
C GLN A 84 -10.40 -22.95 14.79
N ASN A 85 -9.70 -22.03 15.46
CA ASN A 85 -10.33 -21.11 16.41
C ASN A 85 -10.53 -19.69 15.87
N PHE A 86 -9.69 -19.25 14.93
CA PHE A 86 -9.62 -17.84 14.53
C PHE A 86 -9.78 -17.63 13.01
N CYS A 87 -9.34 -18.59 12.21
CA CYS A 87 -9.28 -18.46 10.76
C CYS A 87 -10.01 -19.60 10.06
N SER A 88 -11.34 -19.54 10.09
CA SER A 88 -12.19 -20.50 9.40
C SER A 88 -12.18 -20.26 7.89
N ALA A 89 -11.89 -21.32 7.14
CA ALA A 89 -11.97 -21.31 5.68
C ALA A 89 -13.39 -20.95 5.22
N MET A 90 -13.48 -20.19 4.13
CA MET A 90 -14.74 -19.90 3.48
C MET A 90 -14.91 -20.75 2.23
N GLY A 91 -15.98 -21.55 2.23
CA GLY A 91 -16.41 -22.25 1.04
C GLY A 91 -16.62 -21.25 -0.11
N THR A 92 -16.02 -21.55 -1.26
CA THR A 92 -16.08 -20.71 -2.46
C THR A 92 -16.50 -21.55 -3.67
N LYS A 93 -17.11 -20.89 -4.66
CA LYS A 93 -17.51 -21.52 -5.92
C LYS A 93 -16.52 -21.15 -7.00
N CYS A 94 -16.12 -22.14 -7.80
CA CYS A 94 -15.33 -21.87 -9.00
C CYS A 94 -16.16 -21.02 -9.98
N PRO A 95 -15.66 -19.87 -10.45
CA PRO A 95 -16.38 -19.00 -11.39
C PRO A 95 -16.51 -19.62 -12.80
N PHE A 96 -15.73 -20.67 -13.10
CA PHE A 96 -15.69 -21.29 -14.43
C PHE A 96 -16.57 -22.55 -14.55
N CYS A 97 -16.71 -23.33 -13.48
CA CYS A 97 -17.41 -24.63 -13.54
C CYS A 97 -18.39 -24.87 -12.38
N SER A 98 -18.66 -23.87 -11.53
CA SER A 98 -19.58 -23.96 -10.38
C SER A 98 -19.24 -25.01 -9.32
N THR A 99 -18.07 -25.65 -9.39
CA THR A 99 -17.58 -26.58 -8.35
C THR A 99 -17.48 -25.84 -7.01
N ASN A 100 -18.09 -26.40 -5.96
CA ASN A 100 -17.93 -25.91 -4.59
C ASN A 100 -16.61 -26.42 -4.02
N LEU A 101 -15.85 -25.53 -3.40
CA LEU A 101 -14.53 -25.80 -2.83
C LEU A 101 -14.49 -25.28 -1.40
N ASP A 102 -13.79 -26.00 -0.52
CA ASP A 102 -13.83 -25.70 0.91
C ASP A 102 -13.07 -24.43 1.33
N SER A 103 -12.17 -23.93 0.46
CA SER A 103 -11.35 -22.74 0.73
C SER A 103 -10.90 -22.06 -0.56
N THR A 104 -10.44 -20.81 -0.44
CA THR A 104 -9.82 -20.09 -1.58
C THR A 104 -8.48 -20.71 -2.01
N CYS A 105 -7.75 -21.35 -1.09
CA CYS A 105 -6.56 -22.12 -1.44
C CYS A 105 -6.91 -23.31 -2.36
N HIS A 106 -7.98 -24.06 -2.04
CA HIS A 106 -8.48 -25.12 -2.91
C HIS A 106 -8.99 -24.57 -4.25
N LEU A 107 -9.56 -23.37 -4.27
CA LEU A 107 -9.91 -22.66 -5.51
C LEU A 107 -8.68 -22.45 -6.41
N LEU A 108 -7.60 -21.88 -5.89
CA LEU A 108 -6.38 -21.68 -6.68
C LEU A 108 -5.85 -22.99 -7.28
N LEU A 109 -5.82 -24.07 -6.49
CA LEU A 109 -5.36 -25.38 -6.96
C LEU A 109 -6.27 -25.95 -8.06
N HIS A 110 -7.58 -25.84 -7.86
CA HIS A 110 -8.58 -26.24 -8.85
C HIS A 110 -8.42 -25.44 -10.16
N LEU A 111 -8.30 -24.11 -10.07
CA LEU A 111 -8.10 -23.23 -11.22
C LEU A 111 -6.83 -23.60 -12.02
N ARG A 112 -5.71 -23.82 -11.33
CA ARG A 112 -4.44 -24.23 -11.96
C ARG A 112 -4.51 -25.61 -12.62
N LYS A 113 -5.37 -26.50 -12.12
CA LYS A 113 -5.47 -27.87 -12.65
C LYS A 113 -6.48 -27.99 -13.79
N GLU A 114 -7.67 -27.46 -13.58
CA GLU A 114 -8.85 -27.66 -14.45
C GLU A 114 -9.07 -26.48 -15.41
N HIS A 115 -8.52 -25.29 -15.13
CA HIS A 115 -8.72 -24.06 -15.89
C HIS A 115 -7.41 -23.40 -16.33
N LYS A 116 -6.42 -24.21 -16.74
CA LYS A 116 -5.07 -23.76 -17.12
C LYS A 116 -5.04 -22.58 -18.09
N SER A 117 -5.93 -22.57 -19.08
CA SER A 117 -6.01 -21.52 -20.10
C SER A 117 -6.53 -20.18 -19.58
N ALA A 118 -7.17 -20.15 -18.41
CA ALA A 118 -7.68 -18.93 -17.80
C ALA A 118 -6.67 -18.28 -16.83
N GLY A 119 -5.54 -18.95 -16.55
CA GLY A 119 -4.51 -18.43 -15.68
C GLY A 119 -3.62 -17.44 -16.41
N LEU A 120 -3.48 -16.24 -15.85
CA LEU A 120 -2.56 -15.23 -16.36
C LEU A 120 -1.19 -15.37 -15.69
N GLU A 121 -0.12 -15.35 -16.50
CA GLU A 121 1.25 -15.28 -16.01
C GLU A 121 1.69 -13.85 -15.65
N LYS A 122 1.02 -12.86 -16.24
CA LYS A 122 1.25 -11.43 -16.06
C LYS A 122 -0.09 -10.72 -15.86
N PRO A 123 -0.15 -9.53 -15.28
CA PRO A 123 -1.40 -8.82 -15.07
C PRO A 123 -1.90 -8.15 -16.37
N ALA A 124 -2.00 -8.92 -17.45
CA ALA A 124 -2.41 -8.45 -18.76
C ALA A 124 -3.07 -9.56 -19.59
N PHE A 125 -3.99 -9.17 -20.46
CA PHE A 125 -4.72 -10.05 -21.36
C PHE A 125 -5.17 -9.31 -22.63
N TRP A 126 -5.52 -10.07 -23.66
CA TRP A 126 -6.03 -9.55 -24.93
C TRP A 126 -7.55 -9.63 -24.96
N ILE A 127 -8.18 -8.68 -25.65
CA ILE A 127 -9.62 -8.58 -25.84
C ILE A 127 -9.87 -8.50 -27.34
N ASP A 128 -10.61 -9.46 -27.89
CA ASP A 128 -11.05 -9.45 -29.29
C ASP A 128 -12.51 -8.98 -29.40
N LEU A 129 -12.69 -7.73 -29.82
CA LEU A 129 -13.97 -7.09 -30.07
C LEU A 129 -14.64 -7.55 -31.39
N SER A 130 -13.98 -8.37 -32.21
CA SER A 130 -14.58 -8.86 -33.46
C SER A 130 -15.68 -9.88 -33.20
N LEU A 131 -15.64 -10.47 -32.00
CA LEU A 131 -16.56 -11.47 -31.54
C LEU A 131 -17.73 -10.82 -30.78
N TRP A 132 -18.94 -11.31 -31.04
CA TRP A 132 -20.16 -10.66 -30.59
C TRP A 132 -20.47 -11.00 -29.13
N ASP A 133 -20.83 -9.98 -28.34
CA ASP A 133 -21.37 -10.09 -26.97
C ASP A 133 -20.62 -11.07 -26.07
N GLN A 134 -19.30 -10.92 -26.02
CA GLN A 134 -18.41 -11.83 -25.30
C GLN A 134 -18.23 -11.47 -23.83
N GLN A 135 -17.97 -12.49 -23.03
CA GLN A 135 -17.49 -12.34 -21.67
C GLN A 135 -16.41 -13.38 -21.42
N GLU A 136 -15.27 -12.92 -20.93
CA GLU A 136 -14.19 -13.80 -20.47
C GLU A 136 -13.77 -13.41 -19.05
N ILE A 137 -13.40 -14.43 -18.29
CA ILE A 137 -12.86 -14.32 -16.94
C ILE A 137 -11.49 -14.99 -16.97
N PHE A 138 -10.54 -14.39 -16.28
CA PHE A 138 -9.21 -14.90 -16.04
C PHE A 138 -8.94 -14.87 -14.54
N PHE A 139 -7.92 -15.59 -14.11
CA PHE A 139 -7.38 -15.47 -12.77
C PHE A 139 -5.90 -15.13 -12.80
N TYR A 140 -5.46 -14.31 -11.85
CA TYR A 140 -4.08 -13.92 -11.64
C TYR A 140 -3.77 -14.06 -10.14
N CYS A 141 -2.55 -14.48 -9.84
CA CYS A 141 -2.09 -14.67 -8.47
C CYS A 141 -0.87 -13.79 -8.26
N GLU A 142 -0.96 -12.85 -7.33
CA GLU A 142 0.15 -11.97 -6.96
C GLU A 142 0.30 -12.05 -5.44
N ASP A 143 1.47 -12.52 -5.01
CA ASP A 143 1.74 -12.88 -3.62
C ASP A 143 0.64 -13.79 -3.04
N ASP A 144 -0.10 -13.30 -2.05
CA ASP A 144 -1.20 -14.00 -1.38
C ASP A 144 -2.58 -13.50 -1.84
N LEU A 145 -2.66 -12.79 -2.97
CA LEU A 145 -3.90 -12.31 -3.56
C LEU A 145 -4.31 -13.18 -4.75
N LEU A 146 -5.50 -13.78 -4.67
CA LEU A 146 -6.13 -14.45 -5.80
C LEU A 146 -7.12 -13.52 -6.47
N ILE A 147 -6.79 -13.04 -7.66
CA ILE A 147 -7.54 -12.01 -8.38
C ILE A 147 -8.27 -12.67 -9.55
N ASN A 148 -9.59 -12.48 -9.61
CA ASN A 148 -10.38 -12.72 -10.81
C ASN A 148 -10.46 -11.42 -11.60
N VAL A 149 -10.02 -11.42 -12.84
CA VAL A 149 -10.09 -10.26 -13.74
C VAL A 149 -10.82 -10.68 -15.00
N GLY A 150 -11.59 -9.79 -15.61
CA GLY A 150 -12.28 -10.15 -16.84
C GLY A 150 -12.88 -8.96 -17.54
N TYR A 151 -13.55 -9.28 -18.65
CA TYR A 151 -14.27 -8.30 -19.42
C TYR A 151 -15.61 -8.84 -19.89
N LYS A 152 -16.51 -7.92 -20.21
CA LYS A 152 -17.75 -8.17 -20.94
C LYS A 152 -17.88 -7.09 -22.00
N TYR A 153 -17.92 -7.49 -23.26
CA TYR A 153 -18.17 -6.59 -24.37
C TYR A 153 -19.63 -6.76 -24.83
N THR A 154 -20.31 -5.65 -25.14
CA THR A 154 -21.66 -5.65 -25.71
C THR A 154 -21.66 -4.83 -27.00
N MET A 155 -21.72 -5.50 -28.14
CA MET A 155 -21.55 -4.87 -29.46
C MET A 155 -22.68 -3.89 -29.77
N THR A 156 -23.92 -4.26 -29.42
CA THR A 156 -25.11 -3.42 -29.65
C THR A 156 -25.05 -2.06 -28.95
N LYS A 157 -24.34 -1.99 -27.82
CA LYS A 157 -24.13 -0.76 -27.04
C LYS A 157 -22.76 -0.15 -27.29
N ASN A 158 -21.88 -0.87 -27.99
CA ASN A 158 -20.45 -0.57 -28.10
C ASN A 158 -19.81 -0.27 -26.73
N GLU A 159 -20.19 -1.05 -25.72
CA GLU A 159 -19.76 -0.86 -24.32
C GLU A 159 -18.84 -2.01 -23.93
N LEU A 160 -17.63 -1.69 -23.46
CA LEU A 160 -16.71 -2.65 -22.86
C LEU A 160 -16.74 -2.46 -21.34
N MET A 161 -17.01 -3.53 -20.61
CA MET A 161 -17.00 -3.54 -19.15
C MET A 161 -15.82 -4.37 -18.66
N LEU A 162 -14.91 -3.79 -17.89
CA LEU A 162 -13.81 -4.50 -17.23
C LEU A 162 -14.18 -4.73 -15.77
N TYR A 163 -13.79 -5.85 -15.19
CA TYR A 163 -14.00 -6.09 -13.76
C TYR A 163 -12.80 -6.78 -13.15
N LEU A 164 -12.56 -6.46 -11.88
CA LEU A 164 -11.54 -7.06 -11.04
C LEU A 164 -12.21 -7.39 -9.72
N ASN A 165 -12.03 -8.62 -9.24
CA ASN A 165 -12.52 -9.08 -7.96
C ASN A 165 -11.42 -9.88 -7.27
N ILE A 166 -11.21 -9.63 -5.98
CA ILE A 166 -10.22 -10.35 -5.19
C ILE A 166 -10.97 -11.37 -4.35
N ASN A 167 -10.54 -12.63 -4.45
CA ASN A 167 -11.12 -13.69 -3.66
C ASN A 167 -10.64 -13.56 -2.21
N GLY A 168 -11.53 -13.85 -1.27
CA GLY A 168 -11.23 -13.79 0.17
C GLY A 168 -11.90 -12.63 0.91
N LYS A 169 -11.77 -12.65 2.25
CA LYS A 169 -12.12 -11.53 3.12
C LYS A 169 -10.95 -10.57 3.14
N ILE A 170 -11.02 -9.48 2.39
CA ILE A 170 -10.13 -8.36 2.69
C ILE A 170 -10.67 -7.73 3.97
N HIS A 171 -9.94 -7.90 5.08
CA HIS A 171 -10.32 -7.28 6.34
C HIS A 171 -10.46 -5.77 6.13
N ARG A 172 -11.57 -5.16 6.56
CA ARG A 172 -11.90 -3.73 6.35
C ARG A 172 -10.83 -2.73 6.79
N ASN A 173 -9.86 -3.16 7.59
CA ASN A 173 -8.73 -2.34 8.05
C ASN A 173 -7.50 -2.46 7.13
N GLN A 174 -7.60 -3.26 6.06
CA GLN A 174 -6.56 -3.54 5.05
C GLN A 174 -7.03 -3.19 3.62
N THR A 175 -8.21 -2.56 3.47
CA THR A 175 -8.91 -2.39 2.18
C THR A 175 -8.54 -1.12 1.42
N ASN A 176 -7.24 -0.84 1.34
CA ASN A 176 -6.76 0.24 0.51
C ASN A 176 -6.09 -0.28 -0.76
N LEU A 177 -6.36 -1.51 -1.18
CA LEU A 177 -5.88 -1.97 -2.48
C LEU A 177 -6.63 -1.22 -3.59
N ASN A 178 -5.91 -0.34 -4.26
CA ASN A 178 -6.36 0.30 -5.47
C ASN A 178 -5.97 -0.54 -6.68
N HIS A 179 -6.67 -0.30 -7.76
CA HIS A 179 -6.33 -0.88 -9.05
C HIS A 179 -6.62 0.10 -10.18
N LYS A 180 -6.01 -0.18 -11.33
CA LYS A 180 -6.12 0.63 -12.54
C LYS A 180 -6.05 -0.29 -13.75
N PHE A 181 -6.88 -0.02 -14.74
CA PHE A 181 -6.77 -0.63 -16.06
C PHE A 181 -6.10 0.34 -17.04
N LYS A 182 -5.15 -0.18 -17.82
CA LYS A 182 -4.54 0.47 -18.97
C LYS A 182 -4.95 -0.28 -20.23
N LEU A 183 -5.55 0.44 -21.17
CA LEU A 183 -5.97 -0.11 -22.44
C LEU A 183 -5.08 0.42 -23.56
N TYR A 184 -4.54 -0.52 -24.33
CA TYR A 184 -3.74 -0.25 -25.51
C TYR A 184 -4.51 -0.74 -26.72
N PHE A 185 -4.87 0.19 -27.59
CA PHE A 185 -5.61 -0.09 -28.80
C PHE A 185 -4.63 -0.34 -29.93
N TRP A 186 -4.84 -1.40 -30.70
CA TRP A 186 -3.96 -1.69 -31.84
C TRP A 186 -4.47 -0.95 -33.08
N GLN A 187 -3.84 0.16 -33.44
CA GLN A 187 -4.06 0.88 -34.70
C GLN A 187 -2.78 0.87 -35.53
N ASN A 188 -2.88 0.46 -36.81
CA ASN A 188 -1.78 0.58 -37.77
C ASN A 188 -0.40 0.06 -37.27
N GLU A 189 -0.40 -1.07 -36.55
CA GLU A 189 0.82 -1.72 -36.02
C GLU A 189 1.55 -1.01 -34.87
N THR A 190 0.98 0.08 -34.35
CA THR A 190 1.50 0.78 -33.17
C THR A 190 0.47 0.78 -32.04
N PRO A 191 0.83 0.33 -30.82
CA PRO A 191 -0.04 0.49 -29.66
C PRO A 191 -0.11 1.97 -29.27
N PHE A 192 -1.31 2.48 -29.02
CA PHE A 192 -1.49 3.79 -28.40
C PHE A 192 -2.30 3.64 -27.10
N GLU A 193 -1.82 4.27 -26.03
CA GLU A 193 -2.47 4.29 -24.72
C GLU A 193 -3.54 5.38 -24.70
N THR A 194 -4.80 5.00 -24.53
CA THR A 194 -5.92 5.94 -24.73
C THR A 194 -6.45 6.57 -23.48
N ALA A 195 -6.30 5.93 -22.31
CA ALA A 195 -6.77 6.50 -21.05
C ALA A 195 -6.28 5.70 -19.85
N ASN A 196 -5.85 6.41 -18.81
CA ASN A 196 -5.88 5.89 -17.45
C ASN A 196 -7.34 5.78 -17.02
N ILE A 197 -7.93 4.58 -17.13
CA ILE A 197 -9.32 4.38 -16.72
C ILE A 197 -9.30 4.15 -15.20
N ALA A 198 -9.53 5.26 -14.48
CA ALA A 198 -9.90 5.45 -13.07
C ALA A 198 -9.32 4.48 -12.01
N SER A 199 -8.70 5.02 -10.97
CA SER A 199 -8.55 4.33 -9.69
C SER A 199 -9.90 4.27 -8.98
N VAL A 200 -10.48 3.09 -8.76
CA VAL A 200 -11.66 2.95 -7.89
C VAL A 200 -11.22 2.31 -6.59
N HIS A 201 -11.54 3.00 -5.48
CA HIS A 201 -11.63 2.37 -4.16
C HIS A 201 -12.87 1.48 -4.20
N SER A 202 -12.73 0.24 -4.68
CA SER A 202 -13.83 -0.71 -4.63
C SER A 202 -13.88 -1.28 -3.22
N ASP A 203 -14.91 -0.91 -2.45
CA ASP A 203 -15.42 -1.83 -1.44
C ASP A 203 -15.78 -3.11 -2.20
N LEU A 204 -14.95 -4.15 -2.04
CA LEU A 204 -14.90 -5.37 -2.86
C LEU A 204 -16.21 -6.16 -2.94
N SER A 205 -17.24 -5.77 -2.19
CA SER A 205 -18.58 -6.33 -2.24
C SER A 205 -19.44 -5.82 -3.40
N ASP A 206 -19.12 -4.66 -3.99
CA ASP A 206 -19.86 -4.08 -5.11
C ASP A 206 -19.10 -4.30 -6.41
N ALA A 207 -19.40 -5.40 -7.10
CA ALA A 207 -18.84 -5.81 -8.39
C ALA A 207 -19.24 -4.87 -9.55
N ARG A 208 -19.06 -3.56 -9.37
CA ARG A 208 -19.30 -2.56 -10.41
C ARG A 208 -18.10 -2.57 -11.35
N GLY A 209 -18.26 -3.19 -12.51
CA GLY A 209 -17.25 -3.14 -13.56
C GLY A 209 -17.03 -1.70 -14.08
N PHE A 210 -15.83 -1.44 -14.60
CA PHE A 210 -15.45 -0.21 -15.30
C PHE A 210 -16.03 -0.23 -16.69
N LYS A 211 -16.93 0.71 -16.96
CA LYS A 211 -17.46 0.90 -18.30
C LYS A 211 -16.50 1.77 -19.11
N VAL A 212 -16.19 1.29 -20.30
CA VAL A 212 -15.37 1.96 -21.31
C VAL A 212 -16.24 2.17 -22.53
N ASP A 213 -16.47 3.44 -22.85
CA ASP A 213 -17.19 3.82 -24.07
C ASP A 213 -16.24 3.75 -25.27
N LEU A 214 -16.56 2.88 -26.23
CA LEU A 214 -15.76 2.66 -27.42
C LEU A 214 -16.22 3.49 -28.63
N THR A 215 -17.18 4.42 -28.47
CA THR A 215 -17.76 5.20 -29.58
C THR A 215 -16.74 6.05 -30.34
N ASN A 216 -15.68 6.51 -29.67
CA ASN A 216 -14.59 7.28 -30.29
C ASN A 216 -13.51 6.40 -30.94
N HIS A 217 -13.59 5.07 -30.81
CA HIS A 217 -12.56 4.13 -31.25
C HIS A 217 -12.94 3.35 -32.52
N LYS A 218 -13.84 3.88 -33.36
CA LYS A 218 -14.35 3.20 -34.59
C LYS A 218 -13.29 2.75 -35.60
N ASN A 219 -12.07 3.30 -35.53
CA ASN A 219 -10.97 3.01 -36.47
C ASN A 219 -9.88 2.07 -35.90
N SER A 220 -9.98 1.61 -34.64
CA SER A 220 -9.03 0.61 -34.13
C SER A 220 -9.29 -0.77 -34.70
N LYS A 221 -8.23 -1.58 -34.89
CA LYS A 221 -8.43 -3.01 -35.09
C LYS A 221 -9.24 -3.54 -33.90
N ASN A 222 -10.00 -4.60 -34.13
CA ASN A 222 -10.87 -5.22 -33.13
C ASN A 222 -10.11 -5.87 -31.94
N ILE A 223 -8.84 -5.52 -31.70
CA ILE A 223 -8.02 -6.13 -30.65
C ILE A 223 -7.54 -5.03 -29.70
N ILE A 224 -7.80 -5.21 -28.41
CA ILE A 224 -7.32 -4.37 -27.32
C ILE A 224 -6.39 -5.20 -26.45
N PHE A 225 -5.24 -4.66 -26.09
CA PHE A 225 -4.40 -5.19 -25.03
C PHE A 225 -4.75 -4.49 -23.73
N CYS A 226 -5.15 -5.25 -22.72
CA CYS A 226 -5.55 -4.76 -21.41
C CYS A 226 -4.49 -5.16 -20.39
N MET A 227 -3.97 -4.19 -19.66
CA MET A 227 -3.08 -4.41 -18.51
C MET A 227 -3.76 -3.85 -17.26
N PHE A 228 -3.57 -4.50 -16.12
CA PHE A 228 -4.02 -3.98 -14.84
C PHE A 228 -2.86 -3.86 -13.86
N GLU A 229 -2.97 -2.90 -12.97
CA GLU A 229 -1.99 -2.63 -11.93
C GLU A 229 -2.72 -2.62 -10.58
N LEU A 230 -2.09 -3.20 -9.56
CA LEU A 230 -2.54 -3.18 -8.18
C LEU A 230 -1.54 -2.38 -7.35
N TRP A 231 -2.03 -1.60 -6.39
CA TRP A 231 -1.16 -0.97 -5.39
C TRP A 231 -1.90 -0.77 -4.08
N ASP A 232 -1.17 -0.88 -2.98
CA ASP A 232 -1.72 -0.61 -1.65
C ASP A 232 -1.71 0.90 -1.41
N SER A 233 -2.87 1.50 -1.09
CA SER A 233 -2.92 2.91 -0.69
C SER A 233 -2.35 3.15 0.70
N THR A 234 -2.01 2.08 1.45
CA THR A 234 -1.20 2.18 2.67
C THR A 234 0.30 2.26 2.41
N ASP A 235 0.75 2.31 1.15
CA ASP A 235 2.01 2.97 0.76
C ASP A 235 1.97 4.51 1.01
N THR A 236 1.16 4.93 1.99
CA THR A 236 1.39 6.12 2.78
C THR A 236 2.77 6.01 3.42
N LEU A 237 3.73 6.74 2.86
CA LEU A 237 4.66 7.57 3.62
C LEU A 237 5.03 7.00 5.00
N ASN A 238 5.82 5.93 5.06
CA ASN A 238 6.32 5.42 6.33
C ASN A 238 7.33 6.43 6.89
N ILE A 239 6.87 7.36 7.72
CA ILE A 239 7.74 8.24 8.49
C ILE A 239 8.31 7.43 9.65
N ALA A 240 9.51 6.88 9.46
CA ALA A 240 10.23 6.25 10.55
C ALA A 240 10.87 7.31 11.47
N ASN A 241 10.90 7.04 12.77
CA ASN A 241 11.66 7.78 13.79
C ASN A 241 11.26 9.25 14.02
N ILE A 242 10.02 9.48 14.41
CA ILE A 242 9.62 10.75 15.00
C ILE A 242 10.04 10.75 16.49
N PRO A 243 10.85 11.73 16.97
CA PRO A 243 11.07 11.91 18.39
C PRO A 243 9.74 12.23 19.08
N GLN A 244 9.29 11.37 20.01
CA GLN A 244 7.96 11.49 20.63
C GLN A 244 7.83 12.65 21.63
N THR A 245 8.89 13.39 21.93
CA THR A 245 8.85 14.54 22.85
C THR A 245 10.07 15.43 22.63
N ILE A 246 9.82 16.70 22.34
CA ILE A 246 10.83 17.75 22.49
C ILE A 246 10.55 18.40 23.84
N ASP A 247 11.53 18.37 24.73
CA ASP A 247 11.43 18.94 26.07
C ASP A 247 11.15 20.46 25.97
N GLY A 248 10.14 20.94 26.70
CA GLY A 248 9.59 22.30 26.59
C GLY A 248 10.57 23.42 26.98
N ALA A 249 11.76 23.06 27.45
CA ALA A 249 12.84 24.00 27.77
C ALA A 249 13.79 24.28 26.59
N ALA A 250 13.75 23.49 25.52
CA ALA A 250 14.63 23.69 24.37
C ALA A 250 14.11 24.81 23.47
N SER A 251 14.92 25.85 23.24
CA SER A 251 14.62 26.94 22.29
C SER A 251 14.72 26.52 20.82
N GLU A 252 15.15 25.29 20.56
CA GLU A 252 15.38 24.73 19.23
C GLU A 252 15.00 23.25 19.20
N ALA A 253 14.35 22.84 18.12
CA ALA A 253 13.85 21.50 17.89
C ALA A 253 14.23 21.06 16.48
N ILE A 254 14.92 19.93 16.34
CA ILE A 254 15.22 19.35 15.03
C ILE A 254 14.28 18.18 14.78
N LEU A 255 13.40 18.32 13.79
CA LEU A 255 12.52 17.27 13.32
C LEU A 255 13.16 16.59 12.11
N ARG A 256 13.29 15.27 12.16
CA ARG A 256 13.80 14.48 11.05
C ARG A 256 12.69 13.60 10.52
N PHE A 257 12.48 13.65 9.21
CA PHE A 257 11.50 12.86 8.50
C PHE A 257 12.24 12.04 7.45
N GLU A 258 12.12 10.72 7.52
CA GLU A 258 12.65 9.84 6.48
C GLU A 258 11.48 9.29 5.66
N PHE A 259 11.53 9.51 4.35
CA PHE A 259 10.54 9.05 3.39
C PHE A 259 11.15 7.94 2.57
N HIS A 260 10.60 6.74 2.69
CA HIS A 260 11.00 5.57 1.90
C HIS A 260 9.99 5.29 0.80
N ARG A 261 10.48 4.94 -0.40
CA ARG A 261 9.66 4.50 -1.55
C ARG A 261 8.50 5.45 -1.84
N PHE A 262 8.84 6.70 -2.08
CA PHE A 262 7.88 7.77 -2.29
C PHE A 262 7.31 7.69 -3.71
N ASN A 263 6.03 7.34 -3.85
CA ASN A 263 5.32 7.31 -5.13
C ASN A 263 4.10 8.25 -5.11
N MET A 264 4.24 9.41 -5.76
CA MET A 264 3.13 10.36 -5.91
C MET A 264 2.41 10.17 -7.23
N LEU A 265 1.35 9.38 -7.21
CA LEU A 265 0.40 9.29 -8.34
C LEU A 265 -0.73 10.33 -8.27
N ARG A 266 -0.89 11.03 -7.14
CA ARG A 266 -1.90 12.09 -6.98
C ARG A 266 -1.23 13.45 -6.75
N PRO A 267 -1.50 14.48 -7.56
CA PRO A 267 -1.12 15.83 -7.23
C PRO A 267 -1.93 16.27 -6.00
N ASN A 268 -1.25 16.79 -4.98
CA ASN A 268 -1.82 17.35 -3.74
C ASN A 268 -2.16 16.28 -2.68
N PHE A 269 -1.11 15.83 -1.99
CA PHE A 269 -1.17 15.07 -0.76
C PHE A 269 -0.92 16.00 0.44
N MET A 270 -1.64 15.81 1.55
CA MET A 270 -1.41 16.56 2.78
C MET A 270 -1.29 15.58 3.94
N TYR A 271 -0.12 15.53 4.55
CA TYR A 271 0.17 14.76 5.76
C TYR A 271 0.12 15.70 6.96
N TYR A 272 -0.42 15.21 8.07
CA TYR A 272 -0.38 15.89 9.36
C TYR A 272 0.40 14.99 10.32
N SER A 273 1.35 15.57 11.04
CA SER A 273 2.12 14.83 12.03
C SER A 273 1.24 14.32 13.16
N ASP A 274 1.45 13.08 13.57
CA ASP A 274 0.77 12.50 14.74
C ASP A 274 1.33 12.97 16.09
N PHE A 275 2.34 13.85 16.07
CA PHE A 275 2.92 14.44 17.26
C PHE A 275 2.56 15.91 17.41
N ASP A 276 2.42 16.26 18.67
CA ASP A 276 2.06 17.56 19.18
C ASP A 276 3.31 18.21 19.80
N TYR A 277 3.69 19.39 19.31
CA TYR A 277 4.79 20.17 19.87
C TYR A 277 4.26 21.35 20.68
N TRP A 278 4.70 21.45 21.94
CA TRP A 278 4.33 22.53 22.83
C TRP A 278 5.37 23.65 22.79
N VAL A 279 4.91 24.85 22.45
CA VAL A 279 5.71 26.08 22.56
C VAL A 279 4.99 27.03 23.51
N GLY A 280 5.54 27.19 24.72
CA GLY A 280 4.83 27.88 25.80
C GLY A 280 3.51 27.16 26.12
N LYS A 281 2.37 27.86 25.99
CA LYS A 281 1.02 27.31 26.22
C LYS A 281 0.30 26.88 24.94
N ARG A 282 1.00 26.78 23.80
CA ARG A 282 0.38 26.50 22.49
C ARG A 282 0.80 25.14 21.95
N LEU A 283 -0.20 24.45 21.39
CA LEU A 283 -0.04 23.20 20.67
C LEU A 283 0.21 23.46 19.19
N TRP A 284 1.28 22.89 18.65
CA TRP A 284 1.62 22.96 17.23
C TRP A 284 1.72 21.56 16.63
N MET A 285 1.25 21.42 15.40
CA MET A 285 1.37 20.24 14.56
C MET A 285 2.17 20.62 13.31
N VAL A 286 2.93 19.68 12.77
CA VAL A 286 3.60 19.87 11.48
C VAL A 286 2.71 19.25 10.41
N ALA A 287 2.34 20.01 9.39
CA ALA A 287 1.75 19.44 8.18
C ALA A 287 2.76 19.44 7.05
N ILE A 288 2.70 18.46 6.16
CA ILE A 288 3.54 18.36 4.97
C ILE A 288 2.59 18.26 3.78
N GLU A 289 2.53 19.30 2.95
CA GLU A 289 1.78 19.29 1.69
C GLU A 289 2.74 18.91 0.57
N ILE A 290 2.35 17.99 -0.29
CA ILE A 290 3.13 17.63 -1.46
C ILE A 290 2.23 17.76 -2.68
N SER A 291 2.54 18.74 -3.52
CA SER A 291 1.85 19.06 -4.77
C SER A 291 2.64 18.51 -5.96
N SER A 292 2.10 18.66 -7.17
CA SER A 292 2.76 18.23 -8.42
C SER A 292 4.18 18.80 -8.60
N ASP A 293 4.44 19.97 -8.04
CA ASP A 293 5.66 20.73 -8.29
C ASP A 293 6.38 21.15 -7.00
N ASN A 294 5.73 21.06 -5.84
CA ASN A 294 6.25 21.57 -4.59
C ASN A 294 6.00 20.65 -3.40
N LEU A 295 7.00 20.54 -2.53
CA LEU A 295 6.85 20.07 -1.16
C LEU A 295 6.78 21.27 -0.23
N GLY A 296 5.66 21.44 0.47
CA GLY A 296 5.51 22.40 1.55
C GLY A 296 5.49 21.76 2.92
N ILE A 297 6.07 22.47 3.89
CA ILE A 297 6.04 22.11 5.30
C ILE A 297 5.36 23.27 6.04
N TYR A 298 4.40 22.92 6.88
CA TYR A 298 3.48 23.80 7.56
C TYR A 298 3.60 23.57 9.05
N LEU A 299 3.46 24.64 9.83
CA LEU A 299 3.19 24.55 11.26
C LEU A 299 1.76 25.02 11.49
N CYS A 300 0.92 24.11 11.95
CA CYS A 300 -0.50 24.34 12.22
C CYS A 300 -0.69 24.40 13.74
N GLN A 301 -1.35 25.44 14.26
CA GLN A 301 -1.71 25.46 15.66
C GLN A 301 -2.92 24.55 15.89
N GLY A 302 -2.83 23.64 16.87
CA GLY A 302 -3.95 22.77 17.25
C GLY A 302 -5.18 23.60 17.66
N LEU A 303 -6.37 23.20 17.21
CA LEU A 303 -7.65 23.93 17.25
C LEU A 303 -8.20 24.31 18.66
N LYS A 304 -7.43 24.25 19.74
CA LYS A 304 -7.93 24.62 21.08
C LYS A 304 -7.61 26.07 21.43
N SER A 305 -8.68 26.83 21.66
CA SER A 305 -8.75 28.24 22.03
C SER A 305 -7.79 28.62 23.17
N CYS A 306 -6.77 29.43 22.86
CA CYS A 306 -5.99 30.21 23.83
C CYS A 306 -5.63 31.55 23.20
N GLN A 307 -5.99 32.66 23.85
CA GLN A 307 -5.70 34.02 23.41
C GLN A 307 -4.22 34.41 23.68
N GLU A 308 -3.60 35.00 22.64
CA GLU A 308 -2.52 36.04 22.53
C GLU A 308 -1.22 35.94 23.38
N GLY A 309 0.00 36.24 22.91
CA GLY A 309 0.43 37.14 21.82
C GLY A 309 1.47 36.57 20.83
N PRO A 310 2.36 37.40 20.21
CA PRO A 310 3.20 37.02 19.08
C PRO A 310 4.40 36.17 19.50
N CYS A 311 4.63 35.05 18.82
CA CYS A 311 5.89 34.30 18.90
C CYS A 311 6.58 34.39 17.54
N LYS A 312 7.90 34.54 17.54
CA LYS A 312 8.72 34.50 16.33
C LYS A 312 9.28 33.09 16.19
N ILE A 313 8.82 32.38 15.16
CA ILE A 313 9.31 31.05 14.82
C ILE A 313 10.25 31.22 13.63
N ILE A 314 11.48 30.72 13.78
CA ILE A 314 12.44 30.55 12.70
C ILE A 314 12.43 29.05 12.39
N ALA A 315 12.33 28.68 11.11
CA ALA A 315 12.45 27.30 10.71
C ALA A 315 13.40 27.19 9.52
N ASP A 316 14.42 26.35 9.67
CA ASP A 316 15.38 26.01 8.63
C ASP A 316 15.06 24.60 8.13
N VAL A 317 14.86 24.46 6.82
CA VAL A 317 14.58 23.17 6.17
C VAL A 317 15.80 22.77 5.38
N ALA A 318 16.33 21.57 5.64
CA ALA A 318 17.38 20.93 4.88
C ALA A 318 16.86 19.65 4.23
N LEU A 319 17.08 19.52 2.92
CA LEU A 319 16.79 18.30 2.17
C LEU A 319 18.07 17.46 2.09
N ILE A 320 18.04 16.20 2.50
CA ILE A 320 19.19 15.30 2.43
C ILE A 320 18.79 14.11 1.55
N SER A 321 19.32 14.04 0.33
CA SER A 321 19.08 12.93 -0.61
C SER A 321 20.08 11.79 -0.39
N SER A 322 19.62 10.53 -0.42
CA SER A 322 20.45 9.37 -0.07
C SER A 322 21.38 8.83 -1.18
N LYS A 323 21.66 9.60 -2.23
CA LYS A 323 22.63 9.20 -3.29
C LYS A 323 23.98 9.90 -3.12
N ASN A 324 24.63 9.78 -1.95
CA ASN A 324 26.02 10.24 -1.70
C ASN A 324 26.41 11.67 -2.13
N GLU A 325 25.45 12.49 -2.55
CA GLU A 325 25.58 13.92 -2.82
C GLU A 325 24.66 14.62 -1.84
N GLU A 326 25.24 15.21 -0.81
CA GLU A 326 24.51 16.16 0.04
C GLU A 326 24.07 17.34 -0.83
N LEU A 327 22.80 17.36 -1.22
CA LEU A 327 22.14 18.58 -1.68
C LEU A 327 21.89 19.46 -0.46
N ASN A 328 22.95 20.10 0.07
CA ASN A 328 22.83 21.08 1.15
C ASN A 328 22.14 22.36 0.63
N VAL A 329 20.84 22.29 0.43
CA VAL A 329 20.01 23.47 0.22
C VAL A 329 19.53 23.92 1.60
N VAL A 330 20.31 24.80 2.23
CA VAL A 330 19.91 25.47 3.46
C VAL A 330 19.15 26.74 3.07
N HIS A 331 17.89 26.85 3.47
CA HIS A 331 17.13 28.09 3.37
C HIS A 331 16.94 28.68 4.76
N ASN A 332 17.78 29.66 5.10
CA ASN A 332 17.62 30.46 6.32
C ASN A 332 16.47 31.45 6.12
N MET A 333 15.43 31.37 6.94
CA MET A 333 14.26 32.22 6.79
C MET A 333 13.82 32.85 8.12
N THR A 334 13.84 34.18 8.17
CA THR A 334 13.33 34.96 9.31
C THR A 334 12.09 35.74 8.90
N LYS A 335 10.98 35.59 9.63
CA LYS A 335 9.81 36.47 9.49
C LYS A 335 9.46 37.09 10.84
N ASN A 336 9.40 38.42 10.88
CA ASN A 336 8.94 39.17 12.04
C ASN A 336 7.41 39.26 12.00
N ASN A 337 6.75 38.92 13.10
CA ASN A 337 5.31 39.03 13.38
C ASN A 337 4.39 38.02 12.66
N PHE A 338 3.80 37.11 13.45
CA PHE A 338 2.81 36.11 13.00
C PHE A 338 1.40 36.52 13.45
N LYS A 339 0.44 36.61 12.52
CA LYS A 339 -1.00 36.69 12.84
C LYS A 339 -1.60 35.28 12.84
N ILE A 340 -2.25 34.94 13.95
CA ILE A 340 -2.67 33.59 14.38
C ILE A 340 -3.63 32.87 13.41
N SER A 341 -4.22 33.57 12.43
CA SER A 341 -5.23 33.01 11.52
C SER A 341 -4.72 32.55 10.14
N ALA A 342 -3.44 32.71 9.82
CA ALA A 342 -2.89 32.36 8.50
C ALA A 342 -1.70 31.39 8.64
N GLY A 343 -1.89 30.13 8.24
CA GLY A 343 -0.82 29.12 8.25
C GLY A 343 0.42 29.57 7.46
N TRP A 344 1.59 29.07 7.86
CA TRP A 344 2.86 29.34 7.16
C TRP A 344 3.03 28.36 5.99
N LYS A 345 3.44 28.85 4.81
CA LYS A 345 3.69 28.03 3.62
C LYS A 345 5.10 28.27 3.10
N ASN A 346 5.87 27.21 2.95
CA ASN A 346 7.06 27.20 2.10
C ASN A 346 6.89 26.16 1.02
N PHE A 347 7.56 26.33 -0.11
CA PHE A 347 7.53 25.39 -1.22
C PHE A 347 8.96 25.08 -1.62
N LEU A 348 9.36 23.82 -1.47
CA LEU A 348 10.59 23.29 -2.00
C LEU A 348 10.27 22.77 -3.41
N ASN A 349 10.94 23.33 -4.42
CA ASN A 349 10.74 22.93 -5.80
C ASN A 349 11.27 21.51 -5.99
N LEU A 350 10.37 20.56 -6.25
CA LEU A 350 10.73 19.16 -6.36
C LEU A 350 11.24 18.78 -7.76
N ASN A 351 11.35 19.70 -8.72
CA ASN A 351 11.85 19.40 -10.06
C ASN A 351 13.23 18.75 -10.07
N VAL A 352 14.04 18.96 -9.02
CA VAL A 352 15.34 18.31 -8.83
C VAL A 352 15.23 16.80 -8.56
N LEU A 353 14.05 16.33 -8.14
CA LEU A 353 13.76 14.92 -7.82
C LEU A 353 12.92 14.22 -8.91
N ARG A 354 12.59 14.90 -10.02
CA ARG A 354 11.86 14.27 -11.12
C ARG A 354 12.81 13.34 -11.88
N ASP A 355 12.49 12.06 -11.93
CA ASP A 355 12.99 11.20 -13.00
C ASP A 355 12.30 11.64 -14.30
N GLY A 356 13.02 11.66 -15.41
CA GLY A 356 12.79 12.49 -16.60
C GLY A 356 11.45 12.32 -17.34
N GLN A 357 10.50 11.54 -16.81
CA GLN A 357 9.18 11.29 -17.39
C GLN A 357 8.07 11.30 -16.32
N ASN A 358 7.66 12.51 -15.90
CA ASN A 358 6.34 12.86 -15.34
C ASN A 358 5.85 12.19 -14.04
N GLY A 359 6.74 11.80 -13.12
CA GLY A 359 6.34 11.42 -11.75
C GLY A 359 7.49 11.55 -10.73
N PHE A 360 7.15 11.74 -9.46
CA PHE A 360 8.09 11.54 -8.35
C PHE A 360 8.14 10.04 -8.07
N MET A 361 9.00 9.34 -8.81
CA MET A 361 9.31 7.94 -8.59
C MET A 361 10.78 7.90 -8.15
N THR A 362 11.00 7.67 -6.87
CA THR A 362 12.35 7.43 -6.36
C THR A 362 12.35 6.21 -5.47
N ASP A 363 13.13 5.21 -5.86
CA ASP A 363 13.51 4.10 -4.98
C ASP A 363 14.41 4.60 -3.83
N ASN A 364 14.93 5.82 -3.93
CA ASN A 364 15.81 6.43 -2.93
C ASN A 364 15.01 6.96 -1.73
N CYS A 365 15.67 6.96 -0.58
CA CYS A 365 15.16 7.60 0.63
C CYS A 365 15.33 9.12 0.52
N ILE A 366 14.24 9.86 0.72
CA ILE A 366 14.32 11.32 0.92
C ILE A 366 14.37 11.54 2.42
N LYS A 367 15.42 12.19 2.93
CA LYS A 367 15.48 12.64 4.31
C LYS A 367 15.23 14.13 4.36
N ILE A 368 14.36 14.56 5.25
CA ILE A 368 14.01 15.97 5.44
C ILE A 368 14.28 16.30 6.89
N GLU A 369 15.17 17.26 7.09
CA GLU A 369 15.46 17.80 8.41
C GLU A 369 14.85 19.20 8.50
N VAL A 370 14.03 19.43 9.51
CA VAL A 370 13.39 20.71 9.81
C VAL A 370 13.88 21.15 11.19
N SER A 371 14.78 22.12 11.25
CA SER A 371 15.10 22.79 12.51
C SER A 371 14.08 23.88 12.76
N ILE A 372 13.45 23.88 13.93
CA ILE A 372 12.50 24.89 14.40
C ILE A 372 13.14 25.56 15.60
N LYS A 373 13.43 26.84 15.47
CA LYS A 373 13.91 27.69 16.57
C LYS A 373 12.81 28.64 16.99
N VAL A 374 12.40 28.55 18.24
CA VAL A 374 11.44 29.48 18.83
C VAL A 374 12.22 30.59 19.51
N LEU A 375 12.03 31.82 19.04
CA LEU A 375 12.56 32.98 19.73
C LEU A 375 11.55 33.47 20.78
N PRO A 376 12.01 33.84 21.99
CA PRO A 376 11.16 34.52 22.95
C PRO A 376 10.59 35.80 22.31
N PRO A 377 9.41 36.25 22.76
CA PRO A 377 8.88 37.55 22.31
C PRO A 377 9.95 38.62 22.53
N GLU A 378 10.25 39.40 21.50
CA GLU A 378 11.06 40.59 21.65
C GLU A 378 10.31 41.49 22.65
N VAL A 379 10.84 41.62 23.87
CA VAL A 379 10.30 42.56 24.84
C VAL A 379 10.54 43.94 24.23
N ASP A 380 9.47 44.59 23.80
CA ASP A 380 9.54 45.95 23.27
C ASP A 380 10.13 46.83 24.37
N LYS A 381 11.39 47.24 24.21
CA LYS A 381 12.11 48.05 25.20
C LYS A 381 11.54 49.46 25.33
N ASP A 382 10.53 49.80 24.52
CA ASP A 382 9.89 51.11 24.47
C ASP A 382 8.61 51.22 25.32
N GLU A 383 8.11 50.15 25.96
CA GLU A 383 6.95 50.22 26.86
C GLU A 383 7.29 50.45 28.36
N GLU A 384 8.57 50.57 28.73
CA GLU A 384 9.01 50.72 30.13
C GLU A 384 8.82 52.12 30.75
N LYS A 385 8.00 53.01 30.17
CA LYS A 385 7.84 54.41 30.65
C LYS A 385 6.41 54.94 30.75
N ASN A 386 5.43 54.10 31.11
CA ASN A 386 4.14 54.60 31.57
C ASN A 386 3.84 54.10 32.99
N ASP A 387 4.42 54.78 33.98
CA ASP A 387 4.01 54.69 35.37
C ASP A 387 2.53 55.05 35.49
N CYS A 388 1.71 54.11 35.96
CA CYS A 388 0.29 54.33 36.27
C CYS A 388 0.18 55.33 37.44
N PRO A 389 -0.43 56.51 37.27
CA PRO A 389 -0.43 57.56 38.30
C PRO A 389 -1.24 57.25 39.57
N ASN A 390 -1.96 56.11 39.64
CA ASN A 390 -2.95 55.83 40.68
C ASN A 390 -2.68 54.58 41.53
N CYS A 391 -1.45 54.07 41.57
CA CYS A 391 -1.07 53.03 42.53
C CYS A 391 -0.03 53.56 43.53
N ARG A 392 -0.51 54.14 44.63
CA ARG A 392 0.20 54.29 45.91
C ARG A 392 -0.66 53.78 47.05
#